data_AF-A0A2V8MX87-F1
#
_entry.id   AF-A0A2V8MX87-F1
#
_cell.length_a   1.000
_cell.length_b   1.000
_cell.length_c   1.000
_cell.angle_alpha   90.00
_cell.angle_beta   90.00
_cell.angle_gamma   90.00
#
_symmetry.space_group_name_H-M   'P 1'
#
loop_
_entity.id
_entity.type
_entity.pdbx_description
1 polymer ?
#
loop_
_entity_poly.entity_id
_entity_poly.type
_entity_poly.pdbx_seq_one_letter_code
_entity_poly.pdbx_strand_id
1 'polypeptide(L)'
;MQDARGGPLAGPNNSQSGFLPATYQGTPFGGADKPIVDLKPPAGVTPEQQRRRLDMLVRLNEMHAERYPGSSELAARISSYELAYRMQGCAPEAVDITNESPATKKLYGLDEKITEPFGKQCLMARRLVERGVRFVQVFSGGLGNQNTETWDAHLNIKENHTLHAKETDLPITGLLTDLKARGLLDSTLVIWHAEFGRMPLSQNGVGRDHNPGAVTVWMAGAGIKGGQSIGASDEIGYKAERQAMSYHDLHATLLYLLGIEHTKLTYRFNGRDMRLTDVAGELIPQIVG
;
A
#
# COMPACT_ATOMS: atom_id res chain seq x y z
N MET A 1 -4.00 3.48 -0.38
CA MET A 1 -4.68 4.59 0.32
C MET A 1 -3.67 5.67 0.58
N GLN A 2 -3.90 6.86 0.03
CA GLN A 2 -3.00 8.01 0.17
C GLN A 2 -3.10 8.63 1.56
N ASP A 3 -1.99 9.21 2.05
CA ASP A 3 -1.96 9.99 3.29
C ASP A 3 -2.93 11.19 3.17
N ALA A 4 -3.46 11.67 4.30
CA ALA A 4 -4.35 12.82 4.32
C ALA A 4 -3.71 14.10 3.75
N ARG A 5 -2.38 14.19 3.79
CA ARG A 5 -1.57 15.29 3.23
C ARG A 5 -1.31 15.14 1.72
N GLY A 6 -1.67 14.00 1.12
CA GLY A 6 -1.57 13.77 -0.32
C GLY A 6 -0.99 12.40 -0.70
N GLY A 7 -0.80 12.21 -2.01
CA GLY A 7 -0.19 10.99 -2.55
C GLY A 7 1.30 10.87 -2.23
N PRO A 8 1.91 9.70 -2.48
CA PRO A 8 3.34 9.49 -2.30
C PRO A 8 4.19 10.34 -3.26
N LEU A 9 5.45 10.64 -2.89
CA LEU A 9 6.37 11.51 -3.63
C LEU A 9 6.57 11.09 -5.10
N ALA A 10 6.71 9.78 -5.38
CA ALA A 10 6.85 9.27 -6.74
C ALA A 10 5.52 9.22 -7.54
N GLY A 11 4.42 9.74 -6.96
CA GLY A 11 3.15 9.93 -7.65
C GLY A 11 2.55 8.62 -8.17
N PRO A 12 1.98 8.61 -9.39
CA PRO A 12 1.33 7.44 -9.97
C PRO A 12 2.22 6.20 -10.10
N ASN A 13 3.55 6.34 -10.11
CA ASN A 13 4.47 5.21 -10.19
C ASN A 13 4.28 4.22 -9.02
N ASN A 14 3.77 4.70 -7.88
CA ASN A 14 3.48 3.87 -6.71
C ASN A 14 2.25 2.96 -6.86
N SER A 15 1.42 3.17 -7.88
CA SER A 15 0.23 2.35 -8.14
C SER A 15 0.19 1.77 -9.55
N GLN A 16 1.26 1.93 -10.33
CA GLN A 16 1.40 1.37 -11.68
C GLN A 16 1.60 -0.15 -11.65
N SER A 17 1.23 -0.80 -12.75
CA SER A 17 1.44 -2.24 -12.96
C SER A 17 2.86 -2.58 -13.46
N GLY A 18 3.74 -1.58 -13.66
CA GLY A 18 5.10 -1.77 -14.18
C GLY A 18 5.09 -2.44 -15.56
N PHE A 19 5.72 -3.61 -15.65
CA PHE A 19 5.75 -4.42 -16.87
C PHE A 19 4.51 -5.32 -17.05
N LEU A 20 3.61 -5.40 -16.07
CA LEU A 20 2.37 -6.16 -16.19
C LEU A 20 1.29 -5.37 -16.96
N PRO A 21 0.31 -6.06 -17.58
CA PRO A 21 -0.84 -5.41 -18.19
C PRO A 21 -1.50 -4.43 -17.24
N ALA A 22 -2.00 -3.30 -17.77
CA ALA A 22 -2.56 -2.26 -16.93
C ALA A 22 -3.90 -2.65 -16.24
N THR A 23 -4.45 -3.84 -16.51
CA THR A 23 -5.50 -4.48 -15.68
C THR A 23 -5.05 -4.81 -14.25
N TYR A 24 -3.73 -4.91 -14.01
CA TYR A 24 -3.16 -5.14 -12.67
C TYR A 24 -2.80 -3.83 -11.95
N GLN A 25 -3.14 -2.68 -12.52
CA GLN A 25 -2.88 -1.39 -11.91
C GLN A 25 -3.71 -1.21 -10.62
N GLY A 26 -3.07 -0.68 -9.58
CA GLY A 26 -3.75 -0.41 -8.31
C GLY A 26 -4.73 0.75 -8.44
N THR A 27 -5.91 0.61 -7.83
CA THR A 27 -6.88 1.71 -7.73
C THR A 27 -6.49 2.64 -6.57
N PRO A 28 -6.11 3.90 -6.82
CA PRO A 28 -5.79 4.82 -5.75
C PRO A 28 -7.05 5.18 -4.99
N PHE A 29 -6.99 5.01 -3.66
CA PHE A 29 -7.96 5.61 -2.74
C PHE A 29 -7.38 6.93 -2.27
N GLY A 30 -8.14 8.01 -2.40
CA GLY A 30 -7.80 9.33 -1.90
C GLY A 30 -7.69 9.37 -0.37
N GLY A 31 -7.43 10.55 0.18
CA GLY A 31 -7.43 10.77 1.63
C GLY A 31 -8.76 10.36 2.28
N ALA A 32 -8.72 10.18 3.60
CA ALA A 32 -9.82 9.56 4.38
C ALA A 32 -11.21 10.19 4.16
N ASP A 33 -11.29 11.48 3.80
CA ASP A 33 -12.58 12.18 3.63
C ASP A 33 -13.21 12.01 2.23
N LYS A 34 -12.41 11.67 1.21
CA LYS A 34 -12.89 11.36 -0.15
C LYS A 34 -12.09 10.19 -0.74
N PRO A 35 -12.34 8.96 -0.28
CA PRO A 35 -11.56 7.80 -0.68
C PRO A 35 -11.73 7.44 -2.16
N ILE A 36 -12.91 7.71 -2.75
CA ILE A 36 -13.19 7.46 -4.17
C ILE A 36 -13.74 8.75 -4.79
N VAL A 37 -13.07 9.22 -5.83
CA VAL A 37 -13.47 10.39 -6.61
C VAL A 37 -14.65 10.02 -7.53
N ASP A 38 -15.58 10.95 -7.76
CA ASP A 38 -16.72 10.79 -8.68
C ASP A 38 -17.63 9.58 -8.42
N LEU A 39 -17.77 9.20 -7.14
CA LEU A 39 -18.63 8.09 -6.72
C LEU A 39 -20.13 8.37 -6.96
N LYS A 40 -20.53 9.65 -7.04
CA LYS A 40 -21.92 10.06 -7.25
C LYS A 40 -22.14 10.48 -8.72
N PRO A 41 -23.19 9.98 -9.39
CA PRO A 41 -23.54 10.46 -10.71
C PRO A 41 -23.92 11.95 -10.67
N PRO A 42 -23.72 12.70 -11.77
CA PRO A 42 -24.16 14.10 -11.87
C PRO A 42 -25.67 14.23 -11.61
N ALA A 43 -26.07 15.36 -11.02
CA ALA A 43 -27.47 15.65 -10.77
C ALA A 43 -28.30 15.54 -12.07
N GLY A 44 -29.42 14.81 -12.01
CA GLY A 44 -30.33 14.62 -13.14
C GLY A 44 -30.00 13.44 -14.06
N VAL A 45 -28.95 12.67 -13.79
CA VAL A 45 -28.65 11.43 -14.52
C VAL A 45 -29.34 10.25 -13.84
N THR A 46 -30.26 9.58 -14.54
CA THR A 46 -30.88 8.35 -14.01
C THR A 46 -29.98 7.13 -14.19
N PRO A 47 -30.13 6.06 -13.38
CA PRO A 47 -29.40 4.81 -13.56
C PRO A 47 -29.51 4.24 -14.98
N GLU A 48 -30.69 4.34 -15.61
CA GLU A 48 -30.93 3.86 -16.99
C GLU A 48 -30.17 4.70 -18.02
N GLN A 49 -30.12 6.03 -17.82
CA GLN A 49 -29.35 6.92 -18.68
C GLN A 49 -27.84 6.65 -18.55
N GLN A 50 -27.36 6.42 -17.33
CA GLN A 50 -25.98 6.03 -17.07
C GLN A 50 -25.65 4.69 -17.73
N ARG A 51 -26.53 3.68 -17.59
CA ARG A 51 -26.34 2.36 -18.22
C ARG A 51 -26.24 2.46 -19.74
N ARG A 52 -27.15 3.17 -20.40
CA ARG A 52 -27.12 3.37 -21.86
C ARG A 52 -25.83 4.06 -22.33
N ARG A 53 -25.31 5.03 -21.57
CA ARG A 53 -24.01 5.69 -21.88
C ARG A 53 -22.85 4.70 -21.77
N LEU A 54 -22.84 3.88 -20.72
CA LEU A 54 -21.82 2.84 -20.54
C LEU A 54 -21.88 1.79 -21.65
N ASP A 55 -23.07 1.33 -22.04
CA ASP A 55 -23.23 0.36 -23.14
C ASP A 55 -22.71 0.91 -24.48
N MET A 56 -22.97 2.20 -24.76
CA MET A 56 -22.42 2.85 -25.96
C MET A 56 -20.90 2.99 -25.89
N LEU A 57 -20.35 3.32 -24.72
CA LEU A 57 -18.90 3.38 -24.52
C LEU A 57 -18.25 2.00 -24.73
N VAL A 58 -18.84 0.93 -24.20
CA VAL A 58 -18.37 -0.45 -24.42
C VAL A 58 -18.29 -0.76 -25.91
N ARG A 59 -19.35 -0.45 -26.68
CA ARG A 59 -19.35 -0.70 -28.12
C ARG A 59 -18.27 0.09 -28.88
N LEU A 60 -18.06 1.35 -28.53
CA LEU A 60 -17.00 2.17 -29.15
C LEU A 60 -15.59 1.64 -28.79
N ASN A 61 -15.44 1.17 -27.57
CA ASN A 61 -14.21 0.59 -27.06
C ASN A 61 -13.89 -0.74 -27.76
N GLU A 62 -14.87 -1.62 -27.98
CA GLU A 62 -14.72 -2.86 -28.75
C GLU A 62 -14.25 -2.57 -30.18
N MET A 63 -14.88 -1.62 -30.87
CA MET A 63 -14.47 -1.20 -32.22
C MET A 63 -13.03 -0.68 -32.27
N HIS A 64 -12.58 0.03 -31.24
CA HIS A 64 -11.20 0.49 -31.16
C HIS A 64 -10.22 -0.64 -30.84
N ALA A 65 -10.59 -1.56 -29.95
CA ALA A 65 -9.77 -2.73 -29.60
C ALA A 65 -9.54 -3.65 -30.82
N GLU A 66 -10.55 -3.87 -31.65
CA GLU A 66 -10.43 -4.60 -32.92
C GLU A 66 -9.42 -3.95 -33.88
N ARG A 67 -9.37 -2.61 -33.89
CA ARG A 67 -8.45 -1.85 -34.75
C ARG A 67 -7.02 -1.83 -34.23
N TYR A 68 -6.81 -1.97 -32.91
CA TYR A 68 -5.50 -1.89 -32.26
C TYR A 68 -5.30 -3.02 -31.23
N PRO A 69 -5.22 -4.29 -31.67
CA PRO A 69 -5.21 -5.46 -30.78
C PRO A 69 -3.98 -5.53 -29.86
N GLY A 70 -2.89 -4.81 -30.16
CA GLY A 70 -1.70 -4.72 -29.30
C GLY A 70 -1.74 -3.64 -28.23
N SER A 71 -2.77 -2.78 -28.18
CA SER A 71 -2.84 -1.65 -27.24
C SER A 71 -3.54 -2.06 -25.94
N SER A 72 -2.77 -2.54 -24.96
CA SER A 72 -3.30 -2.90 -23.63
C SER A 72 -3.77 -1.70 -22.81
N GLU A 73 -3.38 -0.47 -23.18
CA GLU A 73 -3.74 0.75 -22.45
C GLU A 73 -5.24 1.03 -22.51
N LEU A 74 -5.87 0.82 -23.69
CA LEU A 74 -7.31 1.00 -23.82
C LEU A 74 -8.08 -0.04 -23.00
N ALA A 75 -7.69 -1.32 -23.10
CA ALA A 75 -8.30 -2.40 -22.32
C ALA A 75 -8.23 -2.12 -20.80
N ALA A 76 -7.12 -1.58 -20.33
CA ALA A 76 -6.95 -1.19 -18.95
C ALA A 76 -7.81 0.00 -18.52
N ARG A 77 -7.92 1.05 -19.37
CA ARG A 77 -8.84 2.16 -19.09
C ARG A 77 -10.28 1.68 -18.99
N ILE A 78 -10.73 0.80 -19.91
CA ILE A 78 -12.06 0.18 -19.87
C ILE A 78 -12.27 -0.56 -18.55
N SER A 79 -11.34 -1.47 -18.23
CA SER A 79 -11.40 -2.26 -17.00
C SER A 79 -11.40 -1.38 -15.74
N SER A 80 -10.64 -0.28 -15.74
CA SER A 80 -10.62 0.69 -14.64
C SER A 80 -11.97 1.39 -14.47
N TYR A 81 -12.64 1.79 -15.56
CA TYR A 81 -13.96 2.42 -15.50
C TYR A 81 -15.06 1.43 -15.08
N GLU A 82 -15.00 0.20 -15.56
CA GLU A 82 -15.94 -0.85 -15.12
C GLU A 82 -15.72 -1.26 -13.66
N LEU A 83 -14.46 -1.29 -13.21
CA LEU A 83 -14.13 -1.46 -11.80
C LEU A 83 -14.69 -0.30 -10.98
N ALA A 84 -14.49 0.95 -11.41
CA ALA A 84 -15.05 2.13 -10.74
C ALA A 84 -16.59 2.07 -10.66
N TYR A 85 -17.28 1.66 -11.73
CA TYR A 85 -18.72 1.46 -11.73
C TYR A 85 -19.17 0.35 -10.76
N ARG A 86 -18.47 -0.78 -10.73
CA ARG A 86 -18.73 -1.84 -9.73
C ARG A 86 -18.48 -1.36 -8.30
N MET A 87 -17.43 -0.55 -8.11
CA MET A 87 -17.12 0.09 -6.85
C MET A 87 -18.22 1.08 -6.43
N GLN A 88 -18.94 1.75 -7.34
CA GLN A 88 -20.05 2.64 -6.96
C GLN A 88 -21.16 1.91 -6.19
N GLY A 89 -21.41 0.63 -6.47
CA GLY A 89 -22.43 -0.17 -5.76
C GLY A 89 -21.99 -0.72 -4.40
N CYS A 90 -20.72 -1.11 -4.26
CA CYS A 90 -20.24 -1.87 -3.07
C CYS A 90 -19.21 -1.11 -2.22
N ALA A 91 -18.46 -0.19 -2.81
CA ALA A 91 -17.38 0.53 -2.13
C ALA A 91 -17.83 1.60 -1.14
N PRO A 92 -19.00 2.28 -1.25
CA PRO A 92 -19.44 3.24 -0.24
C PRO A 92 -19.47 2.65 1.17
N GLU A 93 -20.01 1.43 1.32
CA GLU A 93 -20.04 0.75 2.62
C GLU A 93 -18.63 0.33 3.09
N ALA A 94 -17.74 -0.02 2.17
CA ALA A 94 -16.38 -0.44 2.53
C ALA A 94 -15.57 0.72 3.14
N VAL A 95 -15.81 1.95 2.67
CA VAL A 95 -15.09 3.17 3.09
C VAL A 95 -15.84 3.98 4.15
N ASP A 96 -17.13 3.72 4.36
CA ASP A 96 -17.92 4.37 5.40
C ASP A 96 -17.60 3.76 6.78
N ILE A 97 -16.91 4.56 7.59
CA ILE A 97 -16.54 4.25 8.98
C ILE A 97 -17.47 4.94 10.00
N THR A 98 -18.48 5.68 9.56
CA THR A 98 -19.33 6.48 10.45
C THR A 98 -20.10 5.61 11.44
N ASN A 99 -20.49 4.41 11.01
CA ASN A 99 -21.24 3.43 11.80
C ASN A 99 -20.37 2.58 12.75
N GLU A 100 -19.05 2.80 12.79
CA GLU A 100 -18.17 2.08 13.71
C GLU A 100 -18.41 2.49 15.17
N SER A 101 -18.32 1.53 16.09
CA SER A 101 -18.62 1.75 17.50
C SER A 101 -17.64 2.74 18.14
N PRO A 102 -18.03 3.49 19.20
CA PRO A 102 -17.11 4.40 19.89
C PRO A 102 -15.84 3.70 20.38
N ALA A 103 -15.95 2.45 20.85
CA ALA A 103 -14.81 1.64 21.26
C ALA A 103 -13.84 1.36 20.09
N THR A 104 -14.37 1.04 18.90
CA THR A 104 -13.56 0.84 17.70
C THR A 104 -12.89 2.15 17.28
N LYS A 105 -13.63 3.26 17.24
CA LYS A 105 -13.07 4.57 16.89
C LYS A 105 -11.92 4.96 17.82
N LYS A 106 -12.07 4.72 19.12
CA LYS A 106 -11.02 4.95 20.12
C LYS A 106 -9.82 4.01 19.94
N LEU A 107 -10.05 2.74 19.61
CA LEU A 107 -8.99 1.76 19.36
C LEU A 107 -8.03 2.20 18.24
N TYR A 108 -8.55 2.89 17.22
CA TYR A 108 -7.76 3.45 16.11
C TYR A 108 -7.29 4.90 16.36
N GLY A 109 -7.55 5.47 17.55
CA GLY A 109 -7.16 6.84 17.89
C GLY A 109 -7.92 7.91 17.09
N LEU A 110 -9.18 7.69 16.74
CA LEU A 110 -9.98 8.70 16.01
C LEU A 110 -10.44 9.87 16.87
N ASP A 111 -10.22 9.80 18.19
CA ASP A 111 -10.51 10.85 19.16
C ASP A 111 -9.34 11.83 19.37
N GLU A 112 -8.17 11.56 18.79
CA GLU A 112 -7.01 12.44 18.82
C GLU A 112 -6.66 12.98 17.44
N LYS A 113 -6.47 14.30 17.33
CA LYS A 113 -6.18 14.97 16.05
C LYS A 113 -4.93 14.43 15.33
N ILE A 114 -3.93 13.98 16.10
CA ILE A 114 -2.64 13.52 15.57
C ILE A 114 -2.75 12.13 14.94
N THR A 115 -3.57 11.24 15.49
CA THR A 115 -3.75 9.86 15.00
C THR A 115 -4.96 9.72 14.09
N GLU A 116 -5.97 10.58 14.21
CA GLU A 116 -7.24 10.46 13.47
C GLU A 116 -7.04 10.20 11.97
N PRO A 117 -6.19 10.96 11.23
CA PRO A 117 -6.08 10.75 9.79
C PRO A 117 -5.59 9.36 9.41
N PHE A 118 -4.52 8.89 10.06
CA PHE A 118 -3.93 7.57 9.80
C PHE A 118 -4.78 6.44 10.41
N GLY A 119 -5.43 6.70 11.54
CA GLY A 119 -6.45 5.84 12.16
C GLY A 119 -7.59 5.51 11.20
N LYS A 120 -8.12 6.52 10.48
CA LYS A 120 -9.17 6.30 9.46
C LYS A 120 -8.68 5.40 8.34
N GLN A 121 -7.45 5.58 7.88
CA GLN A 121 -6.86 4.74 6.83
C GLN A 121 -6.67 3.28 7.30
N CYS A 122 -6.17 3.07 8.51
CA CYS A 122 -6.02 1.74 9.12
C CYS A 122 -7.38 1.05 9.30
N LEU A 123 -8.39 1.77 9.77
CA LEU A 123 -9.75 1.24 9.95
C LEU A 123 -10.37 0.86 8.60
N MET A 124 -10.19 1.70 7.57
CA MET A 124 -10.59 1.38 6.21
C MET A 124 -9.83 0.16 5.67
N ALA A 125 -8.53 0.03 5.96
CA ALA A 125 -7.74 -1.15 5.59
C ALA A 125 -8.35 -2.43 6.16
N ARG A 126 -8.70 -2.43 7.46
CA ARG A 126 -9.36 -3.57 8.11
C ARG A 126 -10.67 -3.92 7.40
N ARG A 127 -11.51 -2.93 7.09
CA ARG A 127 -12.80 -3.16 6.40
C ARG A 127 -12.62 -3.74 5.00
N LEU A 128 -11.58 -3.32 4.27
CA LEU A 128 -11.23 -3.88 2.96
C LEU A 128 -10.77 -5.35 3.10
N VAL A 129 -9.93 -5.66 4.09
CA VAL A 129 -9.50 -7.04 4.37
C VAL A 129 -10.69 -7.93 4.74
N GLU A 130 -11.59 -7.45 5.60
CA GLU A 130 -12.83 -8.16 5.98
C GLU A 130 -13.75 -8.43 4.78
N ARG A 131 -13.64 -7.63 3.71
CA ARG A 131 -14.38 -7.79 2.45
C ARG A 131 -13.63 -8.58 1.38
N GLY A 132 -12.50 -9.19 1.74
CA GLY A 132 -11.73 -10.06 0.85
C GLY A 132 -10.80 -9.34 -0.12
N VAL A 133 -10.48 -8.06 0.11
CA VAL A 133 -9.43 -7.38 -0.67
C VAL A 133 -8.09 -8.01 -0.34
N ARG A 134 -7.42 -8.54 -1.37
CA ARG A 134 -6.20 -9.36 -1.25
C ARG A 134 -4.92 -8.56 -0.98
N PHE A 135 -4.90 -7.28 -1.34
CA PHE A 135 -3.74 -6.42 -1.17
C PHE A 135 -4.20 -5.00 -0.87
N VAL A 136 -3.75 -4.46 0.26
CA VAL A 136 -4.07 -3.12 0.71
C VAL A 136 -2.77 -2.40 1.07
N GLN A 137 -2.51 -1.28 0.42
CA GLN A 137 -1.36 -0.43 0.73
C GLN A 137 -1.84 0.84 1.42
N VAL A 138 -1.20 1.21 2.52
CA VAL A 138 -1.48 2.42 3.30
C VAL A 138 -0.23 3.28 3.34
N PHE A 139 -0.33 4.55 2.98
CA PHE A 139 0.77 5.50 3.05
C PHE A 139 0.66 6.36 4.30
N SER A 140 1.78 6.51 5.02
CA SER A 140 2.02 7.51 6.06
C SER A 140 3.13 8.43 5.59
N GLY A 141 2.87 9.74 5.57
CA GLY A 141 3.70 10.74 4.92
C GLY A 141 3.33 10.89 3.44
N GLY A 142 3.04 12.12 3.01
CA GLY A 142 2.55 12.42 1.65
C GLY A 142 3.46 13.38 0.88
N LEU A 143 2.99 13.89 -0.27
CA LEU A 143 3.59 14.96 -1.10
C LEU A 143 3.68 16.34 -0.40
N GLY A 144 3.61 16.35 0.92
CA GLY A 144 3.70 17.56 1.73
C GLY A 144 5.09 18.17 1.75
N ASN A 145 5.27 19.18 2.60
CA ASN A 145 6.58 19.80 2.82
C ASN A 145 7.59 18.75 3.29
N GLN A 146 8.61 18.52 2.47
CA GLN A 146 9.73 17.64 2.79
C GLN A 146 10.33 18.07 4.14
N ASN A 147 10.81 17.11 4.94
CA ASN A 147 11.27 17.29 6.33
C ASN A 147 10.21 17.36 7.44
N THR A 148 8.98 17.77 7.14
CA THR A 148 7.96 17.97 8.20
C THR A 148 6.73 17.09 8.01
N GLU A 149 6.32 16.88 6.76
CA GLU A 149 5.09 16.15 6.42
C GLU A 149 5.38 14.77 5.81
N THR A 150 6.67 14.44 5.65
CA THR A 150 7.18 13.18 5.10
C THR A 150 8.19 12.60 6.09
N TRP A 151 8.44 11.30 6.03
CA TRP A 151 9.51 10.65 6.79
C TRP A 151 10.94 11.05 6.33
N ASP A 152 11.07 11.90 5.32
CA ASP A 152 12.37 12.37 4.79
C ASP A 152 12.96 13.54 5.61
N ALA A 153 13.54 13.22 6.76
CA ALA A 153 13.94 14.17 7.80
C ALA A 153 15.41 14.67 7.69
N HIS A 154 15.70 15.57 6.75
CA HIS A 154 17.02 16.21 6.56
C HIS A 154 17.26 17.41 7.48
N LEU A 155 16.20 18.02 8.03
CA LEU A 155 16.34 19.16 8.96
C LEU A 155 16.47 18.72 10.43
N ASN A 156 15.56 17.88 10.90
CA ASN A 156 15.54 17.43 12.31
C ASN A 156 14.88 16.06 12.42
N ILE A 157 15.69 15.01 12.58
CA ILE A 157 15.15 13.64 12.64
C ILE A 157 14.35 13.39 13.91
N LYS A 158 14.77 13.95 15.05
CA LYS A 158 14.11 13.68 16.33
C LYS A 158 12.68 14.24 16.29
N GLU A 159 12.52 15.48 15.87
CA GLU A 159 11.20 16.12 15.75
C GLU A 159 10.31 15.37 14.76
N ASN A 160 10.81 15.13 13.55
CA ASN A 160 10.07 14.48 12.48
C ASN A 160 9.62 13.05 12.85
N HIS A 161 10.55 12.19 13.26
CA HIS A 161 10.20 10.79 13.57
C HIS A 161 9.40 10.69 14.86
N THR A 162 9.57 11.60 15.83
CA THR A 162 8.68 11.65 17.01
C THR A 162 7.25 12.00 16.62
N LEU A 163 7.07 12.94 15.69
CA LEU A 163 5.75 13.30 15.16
C LEU A 163 5.11 12.09 14.45
N HIS A 164 5.77 11.55 13.44
CA HIS A 164 5.17 10.50 12.62
C HIS A 164 5.03 9.15 13.36
N ALA A 165 5.90 8.86 14.34
CA ALA A 165 5.68 7.73 15.24
C ALA A 165 4.38 7.91 16.04
N LYS A 166 4.11 9.11 16.58
CA LYS A 166 2.84 9.39 17.28
C LYS A 166 1.63 9.31 16.36
N GLU A 167 1.76 9.72 15.10
CA GLU A 167 0.67 9.61 14.10
C GLU A 167 0.29 8.14 13.82
N THR A 168 1.26 7.21 13.89
CA THR A 168 1.10 5.84 13.35
C THR A 168 1.02 4.74 14.40
N ASP A 169 1.65 4.89 15.56
CA ASP A 169 1.79 3.83 16.57
C ASP A 169 0.44 3.30 17.10
N LEU A 170 -0.44 4.19 17.55
CA LEU A 170 -1.77 3.82 18.04
C LEU A 170 -2.67 3.23 16.94
N PRO A 171 -2.81 3.85 15.75
CA PRO A 171 -3.56 3.25 14.63
C PRO A 171 -3.08 1.86 14.19
N ILE A 172 -1.77 1.61 14.13
CA ILE A 172 -1.20 0.30 13.79
C ILE A 172 -1.57 -0.72 14.87
N THR A 173 -1.42 -0.34 16.14
CA THR A 173 -1.84 -1.16 17.28
C THR A 173 -3.33 -1.50 17.18
N GLY A 174 -4.16 -0.52 16.83
CA GLY A 174 -5.58 -0.71 16.60
C GLY A 174 -5.88 -1.72 15.49
N LEU A 175 -5.21 -1.58 14.33
CA LEU A 175 -5.33 -2.50 13.20
C LEU A 175 -4.96 -3.93 13.58
N LEU A 176 -3.79 -4.15 14.20
CA LEU A 176 -3.33 -5.49 14.59
C LEU A 176 -4.28 -6.12 15.62
N THR A 177 -4.73 -5.34 16.60
CA THR A 177 -5.64 -5.78 17.65
C THR A 177 -7.00 -6.19 17.07
N ASP A 178 -7.56 -5.37 16.18
CA ASP A 178 -8.87 -5.59 15.56
C ASP A 178 -8.82 -6.76 14.56
N LEU A 179 -7.76 -6.87 13.75
CA LEU A 179 -7.55 -8.05 12.88
C LEU A 179 -7.47 -9.34 13.71
N LYS A 180 -6.77 -9.32 14.84
CA LYS A 180 -6.67 -10.48 15.74
C LYS A 180 -8.02 -10.82 16.37
N ALA A 181 -8.74 -9.83 16.90
CA ALA A 181 -10.05 -10.03 17.51
C ALA A 181 -11.08 -10.63 16.55
N ARG A 182 -10.92 -10.38 15.24
CA ARG A 182 -11.77 -10.91 14.16
C ARG A 182 -11.27 -12.23 13.57
N GLY A 183 -10.14 -12.77 14.05
CA GLY A 183 -9.52 -13.96 13.46
C GLY A 183 -8.95 -13.75 12.05
N LEU A 184 -8.80 -12.50 11.61
CA LEU A 184 -8.28 -12.16 10.28
C LEU A 184 -6.76 -12.07 10.26
N LEU A 185 -6.11 -11.87 11.42
CA LEU A 185 -4.65 -11.75 11.50
C LEU A 185 -3.95 -13.06 11.09
N ASP A 186 -4.58 -14.22 11.34
CA ASP A 186 -4.00 -15.53 10.99
C ASP A 186 -3.91 -15.75 9.48
N SER A 187 -4.75 -15.07 8.68
CA SER A 187 -4.76 -15.14 7.22
C SER A 187 -4.26 -13.86 6.54
N THR A 188 -3.82 -12.86 7.31
CA THR A 188 -3.40 -11.55 6.78
C THR A 188 -1.99 -11.24 7.23
N LEU A 189 -1.09 -11.04 6.27
CA LEU A 189 0.25 -10.54 6.56
C LEU A 189 0.21 -9.02 6.60
N VAL A 190 0.56 -8.44 7.74
CA VAL A 190 0.77 -6.99 7.91
C VAL A 190 2.26 -6.73 7.84
N ILE A 191 2.67 -5.84 6.94
CA ILE A 191 4.05 -5.43 6.73
C ILE A 191 4.12 -3.92 6.90
N TRP A 192 5.09 -3.46 7.67
CA TRP A 192 5.46 -2.05 7.71
C TRP A 192 6.91 -1.92 7.28
N HIS A 193 7.14 -1.09 6.28
CA HIS A 193 8.46 -0.81 5.75
C HIS A 193 8.51 0.60 5.16
N ALA A 194 9.72 1.05 4.86
CA ALA A 194 9.99 2.27 4.10
C ALA A 194 10.73 1.91 2.80
N GLU A 195 11.05 2.89 1.96
CA GLU A 195 11.85 2.69 0.75
C GLU A 195 13.35 2.59 1.07
N PHE A 196 13.81 3.30 2.11
CA PHE A 196 15.20 3.38 2.57
C PHE A 196 15.26 3.72 4.06
N GLY A 197 16.42 3.57 4.69
CA GLY A 197 16.66 4.01 6.06
C GLY A 197 17.18 5.45 6.16
N ARG A 198 17.59 5.87 7.37
CA ARG A 198 18.31 7.13 7.59
C ARG A 198 19.71 6.84 8.11
N MET A 199 20.68 7.58 7.56
CA MET A 199 22.10 7.39 7.90
C MET A 199 22.31 7.66 9.38
N PRO A 200 23.23 6.96 10.05
CA PRO A 200 23.58 7.31 11.43
C PRO A 200 24.42 8.60 11.51
N LEU A 201 24.78 9.17 10.37
CA LEU A 201 25.60 10.35 10.19
C LEU A 201 24.73 11.51 9.68
N SER A 202 25.18 12.73 9.97
CA SER A 202 24.61 13.98 9.47
C SER A 202 25.70 14.80 8.80
N GLN A 203 25.44 15.30 7.60
CA GLN A 203 26.32 16.26 6.93
C GLN A 203 26.06 17.71 7.39
N ASN A 204 24.90 18.00 7.97
CA ASN A 204 24.53 19.33 8.44
C ASN A 204 23.41 19.29 9.50
N GLY A 205 23.66 19.84 10.68
CA GLY A 205 22.64 19.95 11.74
C GLY A 205 22.20 18.61 12.33
N VAL A 206 20.93 18.52 12.72
CA VAL A 206 20.35 17.39 13.46
C VAL A 206 19.40 16.51 12.63
N GLY A 207 19.37 16.71 11.31
CA GLY A 207 18.82 15.76 10.36
C GLY A 207 19.81 14.65 10.02
N ARG A 208 19.44 13.79 9.07
CA ARG A 208 20.27 12.67 8.57
C ARG A 208 20.08 12.55 7.06
N ASP A 209 20.95 11.84 6.34
CA ASP A 209 20.75 11.56 4.90
C ASP A 209 20.03 10.23 4.66
N HIS A 210 19.67 9.92 3.41
CA HIS A 210 19.14 8.60 3.00
C HIS A 210 20.19 7.51 3.25
N ASN A 211 19.76 6.39 3.84
CA ASN A 211 20.59 5.21 4.01
C ASN A 211 20.15 4.09 3.06
N PRO A 212 20.88 3.86 1.95
CA PRO A 212 20.64 2.71 1.08
C PRO A 212 21.24 1.41 1.63
N GLY A 213 22.10 1.48 2.65
CA GLY A 213 22.82 0.33 3.20
C GLY A 213 22.04 -0.43 4.29
N ALA A 214 21.08 0.20 4.96
CA ALA A 214 20.28 -0.43 6.02
C ALA A 214 18.88 0.17 6.14
N VAL A 215 17.87 -0.69 6.29
CA VAL A 215 16.48 -0.34 6.56
C VAL A 215 15.86 -1.43 7.44
N THR A 216 14.88 -1.06 8.25
CA THR A 216 14.13 -2.00 9.09
C THR A 216 12.75 -2.24 8.50
N VAL A 217 12.36 -3.51 8.48
CA VAL A 217 11.01 -3.97 8.15
C VAL A 217 10.49 -4.76 9.33
N TRP A 218 9.22 -4.58 9.70
CA TRP A 218 8.55 -5.49 10.63
C TRP A 218 7.32 -6.11 9.98
N MET A 219 7.01 -7.33 10.42
CA MET A 219 5.90 -8.12 9.90
C MET A 219 5.13 -8.79 11.05
N ALA A 220 3.83 -8.97 10.86
CA ALA A 220 2.95 -9.69 11.79
C ALA A 220 1.81 -10.40 11.06
N GLY A 221 1.33 -11.51 11.61
CA GLY A 221 0.19 -12.26 11.07
C GLY A 221 0.58 -13.31 10.03
N ALA A 222 -0.40 -13.84 9.30
CA ALA A 222 -0.26 -14.92 8.32
C ALA A 222 0.44 -16.19 8.85
N GLY A 223 0.37 -16.45 10.17
CA GLY A 223 1.00 -17.61 10.79
C GLY A 223 2.52 -17.60 10.82
N ILE A 224 3.19 -16.50 10.45
CA ILE A 224 4.65 -16.42 10.50
C ILE A 224 5.15 -16.50 11.93
N LYS A 225 6.39 -16.98 12.11
CA LYS A 225 7.01 -17.03 13.43
C LYS A 225 7.34 -15.62 13.94
N GLY A 226 6.61 -15.18 14.97
CA GLY A 226 6.82 -13.89 15.62
C GLY A 226 7.87 -13.91 16.72
N GLY A 227 8.15 -12.73 17.31
CA GLY A 227 9.04 -12.59 18.47
C GLY A 227 10.53 -12.76 18.13
N GLN A 228 10.92 -12.40 16.91
CA GLN A 228 12.27 -12.57 16.40
C GLN A 228 12.80 -11.27 15.81
N SER A 229 14.11 -11.08 15.92
CA SER A 229 14.88 -10.11 15.12
C SER A 229 15.75 -10.90 14.16
N ILE A 230 15.59 -10.67 12.85
CA ILE A 230 16.33 -11.36 11.81
C ILE A 230 17.30 -10.37 11.18
N GLY A 231 18.59 -10.70 11.25
CA GLY A 231 19.67 -9.81 10.86
C GLY A 231 19.87 -8.59 11.77
N ALA A 232 20.91 -7.82 11.46
CA ALA A 232 21.24 -6.58 12.13
C ALA A 232 22.16 -5.71 11.25
N SER A 233 22.09 -4.39 11.45
CA SER A 233 23.11 -3.48 10.95
C SER A 233 24.45 -3.66 11.67
N ASP A 234 25.49 -3.03 11.16
CA ASP A 234 26.71 -2.76 11.90
C ASP A 234 26.44 -1.93 13.18
N GLU A 235 27.46 -1.80 14.02
CA GLU A 235 27.39 -1.16 15.34
C GLU A 235 26.82 0.26 15.31
N ILE A 236 27.07 1.00 14.22
CA ILE A 236 26.62 2.39 14.11
C ILE A 236 25.33 2.53 13.30
N GLY A 237 24.84 1.48 12.63
CA GLY A 237 23.65 1.54 11.80
C GLY A 237 23.89 2.01 10.36
N TYR A 238 25.12 1.92 9.86
CA TYR A 238 25.49 2.40 8.53
C TYR A 238 25.07 1.42 7.43
N LYS A 239 25.33 0.12 7.59
CA LYS A 239 24.88 -0.92 6.65
C LYS A 239 24.35 -2.17 7.36
N ALA A 240 23.53 -2.95 6.66
CA ALA A 240 23.21 -4.33 7.04
C ALA A 240 24.51 -5.16 7.06
N GLU A 241 24.71 -5.93 8.14
CA GLU A 241 25.95 -6.70 8.33
C GLU A 241 25.66 -8.16 8.67
N ARG A 242 24.93 -8.40 9.77
CA ARG A 242 24.61 -9.76 10.21
C ARG A 242 23.35 -10.23 9.51
N GLN A 243 23.41 -11.40 8.86
CA GLN A 243 22.30 -11.98 8.07
C GLN A 243 21.63 -10.93 7.19
N ALA A 244 22.45 -10.18 6.43
CA ALA A 244 21.95 -9.15 5.54
C ALA A 244 21.01 -9.77 4.49
N MET A 245 19.85 -9.13 4.30
CA MET A 245 18.82 -9.54 3.35
C MET A 245 18.54 -8.38 2.41
N SER A 246 18.30 -8.72 1.15
CA SER A 246 17.88 -7.78 0.12
C SER A 246 16.35 -7.66 0.06
N TYR A 247 15.84 -6.63 -0.61
CA TYR A 247 14.43 -6.56 -0.98
C TYR A 247 13.99 -7.69 -1.90
N HIS A 248 14.92 -8.30 -2.66
CA HIS A 248 14.62 -9.47 -3.46
C HIS A 248 14.28 -10.68 -2.57
N ASP A 249 15.00 -10.86 -1.46
CA ASP A 249 14.75 -11.95 -0.50
C ASP A 249 13.42 -11.74 0.24
N LEU A 250 13.15 -10.49 0.64
CA LEU A 250 11.86 -10.12 1.21
C LEU A 250 10.73 -10.44 0.22
N HIS A 251 10.79 -9.94 -1.01
CA HIS A 251 9.75 -10.18 -2.01
C HIS A 251 9.60 -11.66 -2.39
N ALA A 252 10.70 -12.42 -2.47
CA ALA A 252 10.65 -13.87 -2.69
C ALA A 252 9.88 -14.56 -1.55
N THR A 253 10.19 -14.18 -0.30
CA THR A 253 9.51 -14.67 0.90
C THR A 253 8.03 -14.30 0.92
N LEU A 254 7.66 -13.08 0.55
CA LEU A 254 6.26 -12.66 0.46
C LEU A 254 5.47 -13.46 -0.57
N LEU A 255 6.05 -13.69 -1.75
CA LEU A 255 5.43 -14.51 -2.80
C LEU A 255 5.26 -15.96 -2.32
N TYR A 256 6.24 -16.51 -1.62
CA TYR A 256 6.12 -17.84 -1.02
C TYR A 256 4.97 -17.93 -0.01
N LEU A 257 4.82 -16.93 0.88
CA LEU A 257 3.70 -16.89 1.85
C LEU A 257 2.33 -16.78 1.16
N LEU A 258 2.29 -16.23 -0.06
CA LEU A 258 1.10 -16.20 -0.91
C LEU A 258 0.89 -17.51 -1.71
N GLY A 259 1.73 -18.53 -1.52
CA GLY A 259 1.69 -19.80 -2.24
C GLY A 259 2.22 -19.72 -3.68
N ILE A 260 3.06 -18.72 -3.98
CA ILE A 260 3.58 -18.46 -5.32
C ILE A 260 5.08 -18.74 -5.37
N GLU A 261 5.49 -19.61 -6.30
CA GLU A 261 6.90 -19.85 -6.57
C GLU A 261 7.49 -18.70 -7.41
N HIS A 262 8.23 -17.80 -6.75
CA HIS A 262 8.68 -16.54 -7.35
C HIS A 262 9.55 -16.70 -8.60
N THR A 263 10.30 -17.80 -8.73
CA THR A 263 11.14 -18.10 -9.90
C THR A 263 10.34 -18.49 -11.13
N LYS A 264 9.10 -19.00 -10.95
CA LYS A 264 8.17 -19.37 -12.01
C LYS A 264 7.17 -18.27 -12.36
N LEU A 265 6.99 -17.28 -11.48
CA LEU A 265 6.15 -16.11 -11.75
C LEU A 265 6.88 -15.14 -12.70
N THR A 266 6.82 -15.44 -14.00
CA THR A 266 7.45 -14.65 -15.05
C THR A 266 6.42 -13.99 -15.98
N TYR A 267 6.74 -12.79 -16.49
CA TYR A 267 5.98 -12.13 -17.54
C TYR A 267 6.90 -11.69 -18.68
N ARG A 268 6.55 -12.03 -19.94
CA ARG A 268 7.34 -11.67 -21.11
C ARG A 268 7.13 -10.19 -21.45
N PHE A 269 8.19 -9.40 -21.30
CA PHE A 269 8.17 -7.97 -21.58
C PHE A 269 9.47 -7.55 -22.29
N ASN A 270 9.35 -6.79 -23.40
CA ASN A 270 10.49 -6.33 -24.21
C ASN A 270 11.53 -7.41 -24.54
N GLY A 271 11.06 -8.62 -24.87
CA GLY A 271 11.93 -9.74 -25.28
C GLY A 271 12.57 -10.53 -24.14
N ARG A 272 12.27 -10.21 -22.87
CA ARG A 272 12.81 -10.89 -21.70
C ARG A 272 11.68 -11.38 -20.78
N ASP A 273 11.87 -12.54 -20.15
CA ASP A 273 11.01 -12.99 -19.05
C ASP A 273 11.38 -12.23 -17.77
N MET A 274 10.51 -11.30 -17.38
CA MET A 274 10.65 -10.47 -16.20
C MET A 274 10.08 -11.19 -14.98
N ARG A 275 10.72 -11.01 -13.82
CA ARG A 275 10.23 -11.47 -12.51
C ARG A 275 10.24 -10.29 -11.55
N LEU A 276 9.36 -10.30 -10.55
CA LEU A 276 9.32 -9.26 -9.51
C LEU A 276 10.59 -9.25 -8.65
N THR A 277 11.23 -10.41 -8.51
CA THR A 277 12.52 -10.60 -7.83
C THR A 277 13.72 -10.50 -8.77
N ASP A 278 13.48 -10.17 -10.05
CA ASP A 278 14.46 -10.11 -11.14
C ASP A 278 15.28 -11.42 -11.27
N VAL A 279 16.60 -11.36 -11.07
CA VAL A 279 17.52 -12.52 -11.12
C VAL A 279 17.98 -12.98 -9.73
N ALA A 280 17.40 -12.43 -8.66
CA ALA A 280 17.82 -12.64 -7.28
C ALA A 280 16.64 -13.13 -6.42
N GLY A 281 16.87 -13.19 -5.09
CA GLY A 281 15.87 -13.53 -4.09
C GLY A 281 16.01 -14.96 -3.60
N GLU A 282 16.29 -15.11 -2.31
CA GLU A 282 16.23 -16.35 -1.56
C GLU A 282 15.15 -16.24 -0.47
N LEU A 283 14.53 -17.36 -0.12
CA LEU A 283 13.54 -17.37 0.96
C LEU A 283 14.25 -17.16 2.31
N ILE A 284 13.67 -16.34 3.17
CA ILE A 284 14.17 -16.11 4.53
C ILE A 284 13.68 -17.28 5.42
N PRO A 285 14.56 -18.24 5.79
CA PRO A 285 14.12 -19.50 6.40
C PRO A 285 13.40 -19.30 7.74
N GLN A 286 13.80 -18.27 8.50
CA GLN A 286 13.22 -17.94 9.79
C GLN A 286 11.74 -17.53 9.68
N ILE A 287 11.30 -17.06 8.51
CA ILE A 287 9.90 -16.65 8.26
C ILE A 287 9.07 -17.81 7.73
N VAL A 288 9.61 -18.60 6.80
CA VAL A 288 8.85 -19.59 6.03
C VAL A 288 8.75 -20.97 6.69
N GLY A 289 9.61 -21.26 7.68
CA GLY A 289 9.64 -22.55 8.37
C GLY A 289 10.52 -23.59 7.68
#